data_AF-A0A0N8H6D1-F1
#
_entry.id   AF-A0A0N8H6D1-F1
#
_cell.length_a   1.000
_cell.length_b   1.000
_cell.length_c   1.000
_cell.angle_alpha   90.00
_cell.angle_beta   90.00
_cell.angle_gamma   90.00
#
_symmetry.space_group_name_H-M   'P 1'
#
loop_
_entity.id
_entity.type
_entity.pdbx_description
1 polymer ?
#
loop_
_entity_poly.entity_id
_entity_poly.type
_entity_poly.pdbx_seq_one_letter_code
_entity_poly.pdbx_strand_id
1 'polypeptide(L)'
;MAPSTRATRGSASAAAKRPLEETDPNAEQAQPAAKKPTTKKATAKKPVTEKPATKKAPAKKAPAKKATAKKAAAADPPTEDTTASDSEPGPATEAAAEVAESAPVASSSAAATRRIAKGPHGETFMPNVMPAETHKEISKIPMPGSWIIAIDATPERGMTLGSREWWEDHESWLEKNKTKLKLSPKHWAMKDEALKKDVAMKDDEGNQDWDFICLSQASNEDEDDEDEFYNIDDDDEDEGAGQAAGKATDDFPKEPKPNVAGKLASLHPDWVRTISMLGQDRARWWQLEATKRDQDDFDMHIYNDFSGYGRIEVIENIFLQFDSVLKKRNVSYREIWPEVEGFALVMHSHLDSFIMCDDGAKCGVVVEMVGHLLVAAVDALKKQGVFKPDSDIPNLGFILATWLEWGYGLDDYGFDDGQTDWVYRIFELAEEAGVILRGWPAEKYAKVFATIKEDNDGKSASKWKPTTWSTRLKSYKTRYATGRAPARIGGDNYDITKKSAQERKKYSFA
;
A
#
# COMPACT_ATOMS: atom_id res chain seq x y z
N MET A 1 -28.72 26.18 -58.20
CA MET A 1 -28.02 25.23 -59.07
C MET A 1 -27.93 23.88 -58.36
N ALA A 2 -28.75 22.94 -58.79
CA ALA A 2 -28.58 21.50 -58.64
C ALA A 2 -28.84 20.92 -60.06
N PRO A 3 -28.63 19.63 -60.38
CA PRO A 3 -28.04 18.51 -59.62
C PRO A 3 -27.00 17.71 -60.47
N SER A 4 -26.44 16.60 -59.97
CA SER A 4 -26.51 15.29 -60.68
C SER A 4 -25.73 14.16 -59.99
N THR A 5 -26.50 13.13 -59.67
CA THR A 5 -26.21 11.71 -59.45
C THR A 5 -25.22 11.05 -60.43
N ARG A 6 -24.52 9.96 -60.02
CA ARG A 6 -24.87 8.54 -60.31
C ARG A 6 -23.67 7.54 -60.34
N ALA A 7 -23.73 6.56 -59.43
CA ALA A 7 -23.59 5.08 -59.55
C ALA A 7 -22.31 4.30 -59.97
N THR A 8 -21.98 3.33 -59.09
CA THR A 8 -21.77 1.86 -59.28
C THR A 8 -20.80 1.26 -60.32
N ARG A 9 -19.89 0.40 -59.82
CA ARG A 9 -19.52 -0.98 -60.25
C ARG A 9 -18.29 -1.39 -59.39
N GLY A 10 -18.11 -2.56 -58.78
CA GLY A 10 -18.61 -3.90 -59.02
C GLY A 10 -17.61 -4.70 -59.86
N SER A 11 -16.71 -5.49 -59.25
CA SER A 11 -16.22 -6.78 -59.80
C SER A 11 -15.33 -7.53 -58.81
N ALA A 12 -15.69 -8.80 -58.57
CA ALA A 12 -14.86 -9.87 -58.01
C ALA A 12 -13.99 -10.53 -59.11
N SER A 13 -12.94 -11.26 -58.73
CA SER A 13 -12.40 -12.48 -59.39
C SER A 13 -11.13 -12.92 -58.64
N ALA A 14 -11.12 -14.01 -57.86
CA ALA A 14 -10.97 -15.43 -58.22
C ALA A 14 -9.51 -15.93 -58.29
N ALA A 15 -9.32 -17.09 -57.66
CA ALA A 15 -8.07 -17.81 -57.44
C ALA A 15 -7.54 -18.54 -58.68
N ALA A 16 -6.23 -18.83 -58.71
CA ALA A 16 -5.66 -19.91 -59.51
C ALA A 16 -4.40 -20.51 -58.84
N LYS A 17 -4.29 -21.84 -58.93
CA LYS A 17 -3.27 -22.75 -58.37
C LYS A 17 -2.30 -23.23 -59.46
N ARG A 18 -1.03 -23.50 -59.05
CA ARG A 18 -0.04 -24.51 -59.55
C ARG A 18 0.62 -24.25 -60.93
N PRO A 19 1.75 -24.92 -61.34
CA PRO A 19 2.48 -26.09 -60.76
C PRO A 19 4.06 -26.10 -60.78
N LEU A 20 4.63 -27.06 -60.03
CA LEU A 20 5.75 -28.02 -60.24
C LEU A 20 7.15 -27.69 -60.84
N GLU A 21 8.18 -28.20 -60.12
CA GLU A 21 9.43 -28.92 -60.49
C GLU A 21 10.40 -28.45 -61.59
N GLU A 22 11.69 -28.30 -61.22
CA GLU A 22 12.88 -29.04 -61.73
C GLU A 22 14.16 -28.52 -61.02
N THR A 23 14.77 -29.31 -60.13
CA THR A 23 16.05 -30.06 -60.24
C THR A 23 17.38 -29.28 -60.05
N ASP A 24 18.12 -29.76 -59.04
CA ASP A 24 19.53 -29.60 -58.64
C ASP A 24 20.53 -29.86 -59.79
N PRO A 25 21.82 -29.39 -59.76
CA PRO A 25 22.81 -29.95 -58.82
C PRO A 25 23.97 -29.02 -58.39
N ASN A 26 24.43 -29.11 -57.14
CA ASN A 26 25.86 -29.41 -56.89
C ASN A 26 26.13 -29.97 -55.48
N ALA A 27 26.88 -31.08 -55.48
CA ALA A 27 27.48 -31.75 -54.34
C ALA A 27 28.65 -30.88 -53.79
N GLU A 28 29.33 -31.13 -52.68
CA GLU A 28 29.72 -32.36 -51.99
C GLU A 28 30.48 -31.90 -50.72
N GLN A 29 30.22 -32.48 -49.55
CA GLN A 29 31.24 -33.02 -48.63
C GLN A 29 30.59 -33.53 -47.34
N ALA A 30 31.05 -34.70 -46.93
CA ALA A 30 30.38 -35.64 -46.07
C ALA A 30 31.08 -35.83 -44.71
N GLN A 31 30.26 -35.99 -43.67
CA GLN A 31 30.34 -36.95 -42.55
C GLN A 31 31.51 -36.88 -41.51
N PRO A 32 31.39 -37.50 -40.30
CA PRO A 32 30.34 -38.44 -39.85
C PRO A 32 29.68 -38.17 -38.47
N ALA A 33 28.58 -38.88 -38.28
CA ALA A 33 27.73 -38.94 -37.09
C ALA A 33 28.35 -39.74 -35.93
N ALA A 34 28.10 -39.27 -34.70
CA ALA A 34 28.32 -40.02 -33.45
C ALA A 34 26.99 -40.46 -32.82
N LYS A 35 27.06 -41.62 -32.17
CA LYS A 35 25.97 -42.51 -31.73
C LYS A 35 25.20 -41.98 -30.52
N LYS A 36 23.87 -42.18 -30.51
CA LYS A 36 23.01 -42.11 -29.31
C LYS A 36 23.39 -43.17 -28.27
N PRO A 37 23.50 -42.84 -26.98
CA PRO A 37 23.50 -43.84 -25.92
C PRO A 37 22.09 -44.10 -25.38
N THR A 38 21.77 -45.39 -25.25
CA THR A 38 20.62 -45.95 -24.55
C THR A 38 20.88 -45.96 -23.04
N THR A 39 20.07 -45.27 -22.25
CA THR A 39 20.13 -45.35 -20.77
C THR A 39 19.23 -46.46 -20.24
N LYS A 40 19.89 -47.37 -19.51
CA LYS A 40 19.29 -48.50 -18.79
C LYS A 40 18.58 -48.02 -17.53
N LYS A 41 17.44 -48.68 -17.29
CA LYS A 41 16.62 -48.68 -16.08
C LYS A 41 17.45 -49.16 -14.88
N ALA A 42 17.68 -48.29 -13.89
CA ALA A 42 18.28 -48.64 -12.61
C ALA A 42 17.22 -48.53 -11.50
N THR A 43 17.02 -49.64 -10.80
CA THR A 43 16.16 -49.81 -9.63
C THR A 43 16.78 -49.15 -8.40
N ALA A 44 16.15 -48.09 -7.89
CA ALA A 44 16.55 -47.45 -6.65
C ALA A 44 15.97 -48.19 -5.43
N LYS A 45 16.87 -48.65 -4.55
CA LYS A 45 16.60 -49.23 -3.23
C LYS A 45 16.16 -48.13 -2.26
N LYS A 46 15.12 -48.44 -1.47
CA LYS A 46 14.63 -47.71 -0.29
C LYS A 46 15.76 -47.45 0.72
N PRO A 47 15.86 -46.24 1.31
CA PRO A 47 16.57 -46.04 2.57
C PRO A 47 15.66 -46.41 3.74
N VAL A 48 16.18 -47.26 4.62
CA VAL A 48 15.65 -47.57 5.95
C VAL A 48 16.03 -46.42 6.88
N THR A 49 15.04 -45.74 7.46
CA THR A 49 15.25 -44.81 8.58
C THR A 49 14.95 -45.54 9.89
N GLU A 50 16.02 -45.75 10.67
CA GLU A 50 15.97 -46.22 12.05
C GLU A 50 15.31 -45.17 12.95
N LYS A 51 14.35 -45.62 13.76
CA LYS A 51 13.81 -44.89 14.91
C LYS A 51 14.74 -45.09 16.10
N PRO A 52 15.09 -44.04 16.87
CA PRO A 52 15.48 -44.23 18.26
C PRO A 52 14.23 -44.27 19.15
N ALA A 53 14.06 -45.39 19.83
CA ALA A 53 13.09 -45.59 20.89
C ALA A 53 13.50 -44.81 22.15
N THR A 54 12.62 -43.94 22.66
CA THR A 54 12.70 -43.47 24.05
C THR A 54 11.45 -43.86 24.83
N LYS A 55 11.72 -44.25 26.08
CA LYS A 55 10.89 -45.03 26.98
C LYS A 55 9.70 -44.25 27.54
N LYS A 56 8.56 -44.94 27.66
CA LYS A 56 7.40 -44.59 28.50
C LYS A 56 7.77 -44.63 29.98
N ALA A 57 7.27 -43.66 30.75
CA ALA A 57 6.85 -43.82 32.14
C ALA A 57 5.69 -42.82 32.46
N PRO A 58 4.82 -43.10 33.45
CA PRO A 58 3.39 -42.79 33.35
C PRO A 58 2.95 -41.50 34.04
N ALA A 59 1.90 -40.88 33.48
CA ALA A 59 1.16 -39.77 34.04
C ALA A 59 0.24 -40.22 35.21
N LYS A 60 0.31 -39.50 36.33
CA LYS A 60 -0.67 -39.54 37.43
C LYS A 60 -1.83 -38.59 37.13
N LYS A 61 -3.05 -39.12 37.26
CA LYS A 61 -4.34 -38.42 37.28
C LYS A 61 -4.51 -37.58 38.55
N ALA A 62 -5.14 -36.40 38.45
CA ALA A 62 -6.10 -35.83 39.41
C ALA A 62 -6.82 -34.61 38.77
N PRO A 63 -7.96 -34.10 39.28
CA PRO A 63 -9.22 -34.16 38.56
C PRO A 63 -9.82 -32.81 38.13
N ALA A 64 -10.77 -32.93 37.20
CA ALA A 64 -11.61 -31.88 36.65
C ALA A 64 -12.48 -31.18 37.71
N LYS A 65 -12.55 -29.84 37.63
CA LYS A 65 -13.62 -29.05 38.23
C LYS A 65 -14.65 -28.68 37.16
N LYS A 66 -15.87 -29.19 37.36
CA LYS A 66 -17.11 -28.77 36.70
C LYS A 66 -17.34 -27.27 36.94
N ALA A 67 -17.62 -26.53 35.86
CA ALA A 67 -18.37 -25.27 35.95
C ALA A 67 -19.63 -25.43 35.09
N THR A 68 -20.77 -25.40 35.76
CA THR A 68 -22.13 -25.51 35.26
C THR A 68 -22.54 -24.28 34.46
N ALA A 69 -23.03 -24.49 33.24
CA ALA A 69 -23.76 -23.51 32.46
C ALA A 69 -25.14 -23.26 33.09
N LYS A 70 -25.49 -22.00 33.36
CA LYS A 70 -26.85 -21.59 33.72
C LYS A 70 -27.48 -20.86 32.53
N LYS A 71 -28.46 -21.54 31.95
CA LYS A 71 -29.43 -21.10 30.95
C LYS A 71 -30.34 -20.04 31.58
N ALA A 72 -30.54 -18.90 30.91
CA ALA A 72 -31.62 -17.96 31.23
C ALA A 72 -32.43 -17.72 29.95
N ALA A 73 -33.73 -17.97 30.07
CA ALA A 73 -34.73 -17.98 29.02
C ALA A 73 -35.37 -16.59 28.86
N ALA A 74 -36.01 -16.44 27.71
CA ALA A 74 -36.85 -15.33 27.29
C ALA A 74 -38.05 -15.08 28.23
N ALA A 75 -38.50 -13.83 28.26
CA ALA A 75 -39.88 -13.46 28.56
C ALA A 75 -40.24 -12.21 27.75
N ASP A 76 -41.29 -12.35 26.94
CA ASP A 76 -41.97 -11.29 26.20
C ASP A 76 -42.86 -10.41 27.12
N PRO A 77 -43.28 -9.22 26.64
CA PRO A 77 -43.89 -8.17 27.46
C PRO A 77 -45.43 -8.23 27.49
N PRO A 78 -46.10 -7.48 28.40
CA PRO A 78 -47.52 -7.22 28.31
C PRO A 78 -47.82 -5.95 27.49
N THR A 79 -48.80 -6.11 26.60
CA THR A 79 -49.61 -5.12 25.91
C THR A 79 -50.50 -4.31 26.84
N GLU A 80 -50.70 -3.02 26.55
CA GLU A 80 -52.00 -2.35 26.75
C GLU A 80 -52.21 -1.21 25.73
N ASP A 81 -53.44 -1.18 25.20
CA ASP A 81 -54.00 -0.29 24.19
C ASP A 81 -54.11 1.17 24.65
N THR A 82 -54.08 2.12 23.70
CA THR A 82 -55.13 3.15 23.58
C THR A 82 -55.05 3.96 22.27
N THR A 83 -56.10 3.77 21.46
CA THR A 83 -56.93 4.75 20.75
C THR A 83 -56.36 5.69 19.66
N ALA A 84 -57.06 5.61 18.54
CA ALA A 84 -57.01 6.41 17.33
C ALA A 84 -57.47 7.87 17.51
N SER A 85 -56.98 8.73 16.62
CA SER A 85 -57.75 9.85 16.06
C SER A 85 -57.17 10.26 14.71
N ASP A 86 -58.00 10.10 13.68
CA ASP A 86 -57.87 10.68 12.35
C ASP A 86 -57.78 12.21 12.38
N SER A 87 -57.10 12.80 11.40
CA SER A 87 -57.41 14.10 10.80
C SER A 87 -56.71 14.24 9.44
N GLU A 88 -57.51 14.35 8.39
CA GLU A 88 -57.16 14.64 7.00
C GLU A 88 -56.74 16.12 6.76
N PRO A 89 -56.24 16.47 5.55
CA PRO A 89 -55.36 17.62 5.33
C PRO A 89 -55.99 18.84 4.64
N GLY A 90 -55.29 19.98 4.75
CA GLY A 90 -55.32 21.11 3.80
C GLY A 90 -55.36 22.50 4.48
N PRO A 91 -55.10 23.62 3.79
CA PRO A 91 -54.42 23.82 2.50
C PRO A 91 -53.24 24.83 2.60
N ALA A 92 -52.60 25.04 1.44
CA ALA A 92 -51.46 25.91 1.19
C ALA A 92 -51.62 27.38 1.66
N THR A 93 -50.51 28.01 2.02
CA THR A 93 -50.36 29.47 1.97
C THR A 93 -48.93 29.84 1.59
N GLU A 94 -48.80 30.53 0.46
CA GLU A 94 -47.61 31.28 0.07
C GLU A 94 -47.29 32.36 1.11
N ALA A 95 -46.02 32.51 1.48
CA ALA A 95 -45.52 33.77 2.03
C ALA A 95 -44.01 33.93 1.72
N ALA A 96 -43.78 34.81 0.76
CA ALA A 96 -42.68 35.77 0.61
C ALA A 96 -41.33 35.51 1.30
N ALA A 97 -40.30 35.54 0.46
CA ALA A 97 -38.90 35.74 0.80
C ALA A 97 -38.68 37.04 1.59
N GLU A 98 -37.89 36.94 2.67
CA GLU A 98 -37.16 38.06 3.23
C GLU A 98 -35.69 37.62 3.40
N VAL A 99 -34.81 38.29 2.66
CA VAL A 99 -33.36 38.09 2.67
C VAL A 99 -32.84 38.69 3.97
N ALA A 100 -32.56 37.84 4.96
CA ALA A 100 -31.82 38.21 6.15
C ALA A 100 -30.31 38.12 5.85
N GLU A 101 -29.69 39.28 5.72
CA GLU A 101 -28.25 39.51 5.67
C GLU A 101 -27.62 38.96 6.96
N SER A 102 -26.97 37.79 6.87
CA SER A 102 -26.31 37.15 7.99
C SER A 102 -24.99 37.88 8.29
N ALA A 103 -24.98 38.66 9.37
CA ALA A 103 -23.75 39.17 9.98
C ALA A 103 -22.80 38.00 10.34
N PRO A 104 -21.47 38.19 10.24
CA PRO A 104 -20.51 37.14 10.50
C PRO A 104 -20.57 36.73 11.97
N VAL A 105 -20.91 35.47 12.20
CA VAL A 105 -20.78 34.83 13.51
C VAL A 105 -19.28 34.83 13.82
N ALA A 106 -18.89 35.65 14.80
CA ALA A 106 -17.55 35.64 15.36
C ALA A 106 -17.28 34.24 15.92
N SER A 107 -16.53 33.46 15.14
CA SER A 107 -15.97 32.17 15.54
C SER A 107 -15.06 32.44 16.74
N SER A 108 -15.50 32.03 17.93
CA SER A 108 -14.66 32.01 19.11
C SER A 108 -13.52 31.02 18.84
N SER A 109 -12.32 31.53 18.59
CA SER A 109 -11.11 30.73 18.38
C SER A 109 -10.69 30.08 19.70
N ALA A 110 -11.40 29.04 20.11
CA ALA A 110 -10.78 28.02 20.93
C ALA A 110 -9.58 27.53 20.11
N ALA A 111 -8.36 27.70 20.64
CA ALA A 111 -7.13 27.31 19.97
C ALA A 111 -7.30 25.87 19.46
N ALA A 112 -7.39 25.72 18.14
CA ALA A 112 -7.65 24.42 17.53
C ALA A 112 -6.51 23.50 17.93
N THR A 113 -6.81 22.45 18.69
CA THR A 113 -5.81 21.47 19.09
C THR A 113 -5.20 20.85 17.83
N ARG A 114 -3.87 20.87 17.76
CA ARG A 114 -3.10 20.22 16.70
C ARG A 114 -3.52 18.75 16.58
N ARG A 115 -3.68 18.27 15.35
CA ARG A 115 -3.88 16.86 15.03
C ARG A 115 -2.64 16.04 15.40
N ILE A 116 -2.86 14.90 16.03
CA ILE A 116 -1.81 13.92 16.34
C ILE A 116 -1.96 12.72 15.41
N ALA A 117 -0.90 12.38 14.68
CA ALA A 117 -0.92 11.23 13.79
C ALA A 117 -1.15 9.92 14.58
N LYS A 118 -2.03 9.04 14.07
CA LYS A 118 -2.35 7.75 14.70
C LYS A 118 -2.47 6.60 13.69
N GLY A 119 -2.18 5.40 14.18
CA GLY A 119 -2.45 4.15 13.47
C GLY A 119 -3.96 3.90 13.26
N PRO A 120 -4.31 2.88 12.45
CA PRO A 120 -5.69 2.54 12.10
C PRO A 120 -6.64 2.28 13.28
N HIS A 121 -6.11 1.89 14.43
CA HIS A 121 -6.87 1.64 15.66
C HIS A 121 -6.50 2.62 16.78
N GLY A 122 -5.94 3.78 16.44
CA GLY A 122 -5.56 4.82 17.41
C GLY A 122 -4.18 4.60 18.03
N GLU A 123 -3.35 3.73 17.45
CA GLU A 123 -2.02 3.46 17.95
C GLU A 123 -1.10 4.67 17.80
N THR A 124 -0.15 4.80 18.73
CA THR A 124 0.87 5.85 18.70
C THR A 124 2.06 5.41 17.88
N PHE A 125 2.55 6.30 17.01
CA PHE A 125 3.75 6.05 16.23
C PHE A 125 5.00 5.91 17.09
N MET A 126 5.86 4.99 16.67
CA MET A 126 7.25 4.97 17.06
C MET A 126 7.94 6.23 16.49
N PRO A 127 8.74 6.98 17.25
CA PRO A 127 9.44 8.13 16.69
C PRO A 127 10.43 7.70 15.61
N ASN A 128 10.50 8.47 14.53
CA ASN A 128 11.50 8.31 13.47
C ASN A 128 12.68 9.29 13.62
N VAL A 129 12.50 10.36 14.41
CA VAL A 129 13.59 11.24 14.87
C VAL A 129 13.79 11.04 16.37
N MET A 130 15.01 10.71 16.76
CA MET A 130 15.34 10.31 18.14
C MET A 130 16.24 11.33 18.82
N PRO A 131 16.06 11.61 20.12
CA PRO A 131 16.95 12.52 20.84
C PRO A 131 18.37 11.96 20.90
N ALA A 132 19.38 12.81 20.75
CA ALA A 132 20.79 12.41 20.89
C ALA A 132 21.08 11.69 22.22
N GLU A 133 20.35 12.04 23.28
CA GLU A 133 20.46 11.45 24.61
C GLU A 133 20.13 9.94 24.62
N THR A 134 19.33 9.48 23.66
CA THR A 134 18.87 8.09 23.57
C THR A 134 19.77 7.20 22.71
N HIS A 135 20.74 7.76 21.98
CA HIS A 135 21.54 7.05 20.98
C HIS A 135 22.23 5.77 21.50
N LYS A 136 22.72 5.77 22.76
CA LYS A 136 23.37 4.58 23.35
C LYS A 136 22.40 3.51 23.84
N GLU A 137 21.14 3.87 23.99
CA GLU A 137 20.13 3.06 24.65
C GLU A 137 19.05 2.57 23.67
N ILE A 138 18.91 3.23 22.52
CA ILE A 138 17.91 2.92 21.49
C ILE A 138 18.04 1.49 20.97
N SER A 139 19.26 0.96 20.84
CA SER A 139 19.53 -0.43 20.43
C SER A 139 18.95 -1.49 21.39
N LYS A 140 18.53 -1.09 22.60
CA LYS A 140 17.85 -1.97 23.57
C LYS A 140 16.36 -2.10 23.30
N ILE A 141 15.82 -1.25 22.44
CA ILE A 141 14.45 -1.30 21.95
C ILE A 141 14.53 -1.92 20.55
N PRO A 142 13.78 -2.99 20.25
CA PRO A 142 13.76 -3.50 18.91
C PRO A 142 13.00 -2.52 18.02
N MET A 143 13.76 -1.71 17.28
CA MET A 143 13.27 -0.74 16.32
C MET A 143 13.92 -1.07 14.97
N PRO A 144 13.18 -0.95 13.85
CA PRO A 144 13.77 -1.08 12.52
C PRO A 144 14.79 0.02 12.27
N GLY A 145 15.94 -0.33 11.69
CA GLY A 145 17.02 0.63 11.40
C GLY A 145 16.57 1.74 10.45
N SER A 146 15.97 1.38 9.31
CA SER A 146 15.49 2.32 8.28
C SER A 146 14.37 3.25 8.77
N TRP A 147 13.64 2.87 9.82
CA TRP A 147 12.60 3.73 10.40
C TRP A 147 13.21 4.95 11.13
N ILE A 148 14.43 4.85 11.65
CA ILE A 148 15.10 5.94 12.35
C ILE A 148 15.83 6.80 11.33
N ILE A 149 15.18 7.87 10.88
CA ILE A 149 15.70 8.76 9.82
C ILE A 149 16.75 9.76 10.34
N ALA A 150 16.74 10.08 11.64
CA ALA A 150 17.67 11.05 12.21
C ALA A 150 17.85 10.94 13.73
N ILE A 151 19.02 11.35 14.19
CA ILE A 151 19.30 11.67 15.59
C ILE A 151 19.38 13.18 15.75
N ASP A 152 18.56 13.75 16.62
CA ASP A 152 18.53 15.19 16.86
C ASP A 152 19.74 15.65 17.68
N ALA A 153 20.75 16.13 16.96
CA ALA A 153 21.95 16.73 17.51
C ALA A 153 21.89 18.26 17.61
N THR A 154 20.76 18.90 17.29
CA THR A 154 20.63 20.38 17.33
C THR A 154 20.83 20.88 18.76
N PRO A 155 21.58 21.98 18.99
CA PRO A 155 21.86 22.47 20.34
C PRO A 155 20.61 22.65 21.21
N GLU A 156 19.52 23.13 20.62
CA GLU A 156 18.22 23.39 21.23
C GLU A 156 17.28 22.18 21.26
N ARG A 157 17.67 21.06 20.61
CA ARG A 157 16.84 19.87 20.42
C ARG A 157 15.51 20.21 19.73
N GLY A 158 15.59 21.06 18.71
CA GLY A 158 14.43 21.64 18.02
C GLY A 158 13.59 20.60 17.27
N MET A 159 14.14 19.41 17.01
CA MET A 159 13.43 18.32 16.34
C MET A 159 12.85 17.29 17.32
N THR A 160 13.28 17.31 18.59
CA THR A 160 12.89 16.31 19.60
C THR A 160 12.52 16.93 20.94
N LEU A 161 13.38 16.84 21.96
CA LEU A 161 13.07 17.19 23.35
C LEU A 161 12.69 18.67 23.54
N GLY A 162 13.12 19.55 22.65
CA GLY A 162 12.78 20.98 22.62
C GLY A 162 11.52 21.32 21.80
N SER A 163 10.95 20.35 21.10
CA SER A 163 9.77 20.47 20.24
C SER A 163 8.49 20.04 20.94
N ARG A 164 7.50 20.94 20.97
CA ARG A 164 6.14 20.64 21.47
C ARG A 164 5.49 19.53 20.64
N GLU A 165 5.54 19.67 19.33
CA GLU A 165 4.95 18.77 18.34
C GLU A 165 5.46 17.34 18.53
N TRP A 166 6.77 17.18 18.68
CA TRP A 166 7.37 15.86 18.87
C TRP A 166 6.91 15.19 20.17
N TRP A 167 6.76 15.95 21.26
CA TRP A 167 6.21 15.43 22.51
C TRP A 167 4.75 15.01 22.36
N GLU A 168 3.91 15.83 21.75
CA GLU A 168 2.48 15.53 21.53
C GLU A 168 2.31 14.25 20.68
N ASP A 169 3.17 14.08 19.67
CA ASP A 169 3.10 12.92 18.77
C ASP A 169 3.59 11.62 19.43
N HIS A 170 4.58 11.70 20.33
CA HIS A 170 5.32 10.51 20.80
C HIS A 170 5.25 10.24 22.31
N GLU A 171 4.62 11.09 23.12
CA GLU A 171 4.59 10.96 24.60
C GLU A 171 4.20 9.55 25.05
N SER A 172 3.10 9.02 24.51
CA SER A 172 2.59 7.70 24.88
C SER A 172 3.60 6.57 24.61
N TRP A 173 4.40 6.70 23.55
CA TRP A 173 5.44 5.73 23.21
C TRP A 173 6.66 5.89 24.13
N LEU A 174 7.03 7.13 24.43
CA LEU A 174 8.16 7.45 25.30
C LEU A 174 7.92 6.97 26.73
N GLU A 175 6.71 7.15 27.27
CA GLU A 175 6.37 6.66 28.62
C GLU A 175 6.46 5.13 28.71
N LYS A 176 6.01 4.41 27.67
CA LYS A 176 6.15 2.95 27.59
C LYS A 176 7.61 2.48 27.56
N ASN A 177 8.53 3.32 27.08
CA ASN A 177 9.95 2.97 26.88
C ASN A 177 10.92 3.75 27.79
N LYS A 178 10.40 4.54 28.74
CA LYS A 178 11.17 5.46 29.59
C LYS A 178 12.35 4.81 30.31
N THR A 179 12.15 3.61 30.83
CA THR A 179 13.18 2.85 31.55
C THR A 179 14.31 2.40 30.63
N LYS A 180 13.99 2.04 29.38
CA LYS A 180 14.97 1.61 28.39
C LYS A 180 15.75 2.78 27.82
N LEU A 181 15.08 3.92 27.56
CA LEU A 181 15.69 5.11 26.98
C LEU A 181 16.58 5.90 27.96
N LYS A 182 16.48 5.64 29.26
CA LYS A 182 17.20 6.35 30.32
C LYS A 182 17.11 7.88 30.25
N LEU A 183 15.97 8.40 29.81
CA LEU A 183 15.71 9.85 29.86
C LEU A 183 15.68 10.31 31.32
N SER A 184 16.58 11.23 31.68
CA SER A 184 16.71 11.78 33.03
C SER A 184 15.51 12.66 33.40
N PRO A 185 15.27 12.93 34.69
CA PRO A 185 14.25 13.91 35.12
C PRO A 185 14.42 15.28 34.45
N LYS A 186 15.66 15.69 34.14
CA LYS A 186 15.95 16.93 33.41
C LYS A 186 15.36 16.90 32.00
N HIS A 187 15.42 15.77 31.29
CA HIS A 187 14.84 15.64 29.95
C HIS A 187 13.32 15.68 29.99
N TRP A 188 12.70 15.08 31.02
CA TRP A 188 11.25 15.18 31.22
C TRP A 188 10.81 16.60 31.59
N ALA A 189 11.62 17.37 32.32
CA ALA A 189 11.33 18.79 32.55
C ALA A 189 11.37 19.61 31.24
N MET A 190 12.14 19.20 30.22
CA MET A 190 12.10 19.87 28.91
C MET A 190 10.75 19.72 28.21
N LYS A 191 10.02 18.63 28.46
CA LYS A 191 8.64 18.46 28.00
C LYS A 191 7.75 19.57 28.56
N ASP A 192 7.81 19.82 29.86
CA ASP A 192 6.97 20.84 30.50
C ASP A 192 7.26 22.23 29.95
N GLU A 193 8.53 22.54 29.65
CA GLU A 193 8.89 23.80 28.98
C GLU A 193 8.47 23.85 27.51
N ALA A 194 8.58 22.74 26.76
CA ALA A 194 8.13 22.66 25.38
C ALA A 194 6.61 22.83 25.27
N LEU A 195 5.84 22.20 26.16
CA LEU A 195 4.37 22.28 26.19
C LEU A 195 3.83 23.65 26.65
N LYS A 196 4.67 24.53 27.23
CA LYS A 196 4.31 25.92 27.49
C LYS A 196 4.42 26.81 26.24
N LYS A 197 5.19 26.39 25.23
CA LYS A 197 5.31 27.17 24.00
C LYS A 197 3.96 27.15 23.30
N ASP A 198 3.45 28.35 23.00
CA ASP A 198 2.33 28.50 22.09
C ASP A 198 2.87 28.31 20.67
N VAL A 199 2.32 27.34 19.96
CA VAL A 199 2.70 27.06 18.58
C VAL A 199 1.49 27.41 17.75
N ALA A 200 1.50 28.62 17.19
CA ALA A 200 0.56 28.97 16.16
C ALA A 200 0.72 27.95 15.03
N MET A 201 -0.36 27.22 14.73
CA MET A 201 -0.37 26.35 13.56
C MET A 201 -0.17 27.22 12.33
N LYS A 202 0.69 26.76 11.42
CA LYS A 202 0.87 27.49 10.17
C LYS A 202 -0.38 27.30 9.33
N ASP A 203 -0.87 28.39 8.74
CA ASP A 203 -2.07 28.37 7.88
C ASP A 203 -1.86 27.54 6.59
N ASP A 204 -0.62 27.12 6.31
CA ASP A 204 -0.23 26.35 5.13
C ASP A 204 0.02 24.86 5.42
N GLU A 205 -0.29 24.36 6.63
CA GLU A 205 -0.11 22.96 7.03
C GLU A 205 -1.47 22.24 7.20
N GLY A 206 -1.50 20.94 6.89
CA GLY A 206 -2.69 20.11 7.10
C GLY A 206 -2.91 19.81 8.59
N ASN A 207 -4.09 20.12 9.11
CA ASN A 207 -4.43 19.92 10.52
C ASN A 207 -5.72 19.12 10.73
N GLN A 208 -6.46 18.80 9.69
CA GLN A 208 -7.61 17.90 9.74
C GLN A 208 -7.30 16.62 8.98
N ASP A 209 -7.95 15.52 9.36
CA ASP A 209 -7.82 14.22 8.68
C ASP A 209 -8.09 14.32 7.17
N TRP A 210 -8.98 15.24 6.77
CA TRP A 210 -9.37 15.46 5.38
C TRP A 210 -8.67 16.64 4.70
N ASP A 211 -7.69 17.26 5.37
CA ASP A 211 -6.83 18.23 4.69
C ASP A 211 -5.92 17.48 3.72
N PHE A 212 -5.75 18.01 2.52
CA PHE A 212 -4.84 17.46 1.53
C PHE A 212 -3.53 18.23 1.56
N ILE A 213 -2.43 17.50 1.53
CA ILE A 213 -1.08 18.04 1.48
C ILE A 213 -0.36 17.57 0.22
N CYS A 214 0.59 18.38 -0.25
CA CYS A 214 1.50 18.03 -1.33
C CYS A 214 2.54 16.99 -0.86
N LEU A 215 2.75 15.96 -1.67
CA LEU A 215 3.85 15.01 -1.51
C LEU A 215 5.11 15.56 -2.19
N SER A 216 6.31 15.14 -1.73
CA SER A 216 7.57 15.49 -2.40
C SER A 216 7.57 15.00 -3.85
N GLN A 217 8.29 15.68 -4.74
CA GLN A 217 8.70 15.08 -6.00
C GLN A 217 9.66 13.93 -5.67
N ALA A 218 9.54 12.81 -6.37
CA ALA A 218 10.61 11.82 -6.36
C ALA A 218 11.83 12.55 -6.92
N SER A 219 12.99 12.38 -6.29
CA SER A 219 14.25 12.83 -6.87
C SER A 219 14.31 12.26 -8.29
N ASN A 220 14.36 13.12 -9.30
CA ASN A 220 14.62 12.69 -10.68
C ASN A 220 16.02 12.04 -10.82
N GLU A 221 16.81 11.99 -9.75
CA GLU A 221 18.17 11.43 -9.70
C GLU A 221 18.17 9.89 -9.73
N ASP A 222 17.03 9.23 -9.49
CA ASP A 222 16.94 7.76 -9.55
C ASP A 222 16.61 7.24 -10.97
N GLU A 223 16.32 8.11 -11.96
CA GLU A 223 15.92 7.69 -13.31
C GLU A 223 17.11 7.47 -14.29
N ASP A 224 18.34 7.81 -13.91
CA ASP A 224 19.53 7.65 -14.78
C ASP A 224 20.45 6.46 -14.38
N ASP A 225 20.17 5.75 -13.29
CA ASP A 225 21.05 4.67 -12.75
C ASP A 225 20.51 3.23 -12.93
N GLU A 226 19.37 3.02 -13.61
CA GLU A 226 18.78 1.67 -13.78
C GLU A 226 19.40 0.82 -14.91
N ASP A 227 20.37 1.34 -15.69
CA ASP A 227 20.95 0.64 -16.86
C ASP A 227 22.37 0.03 -16.66
N GLU A 228 22.99 0.10 -15.46
CA GLU A 228 24.38 -0.40 -15.26
C GLU A 228 24.57 -1.64 -14.35
N PHE A 229 23.50 -2.34 -13.93
CA PHE A 229 23.66 -3.53 -13.06
C PHE A 229 23.53 -4.88 -13.76
N TYR A 230 24.08 -5.06 -14.97
CA TYR A 230 24.38 -6.40 -15.55
C TYR A 230 25.52 -6.33 -16.57
N ASN A 231 26.75 -6.08 -16.14
CA ASN A 231 27.97 -6.52 -16.85
C ASN A 231 29.09 -6.80 -15.84
N ILE A 232 28.91 -7.84 -15.02
CA ILE A 232 30.05 -8.58 -14.49
C ILE A 232 30.29 -9.70 -15.50
N ASP A 233 31.03 -9.37 -16.56
CA ASP A 233 31.82 -10.35 -17.29
C ASP A 233 33.27 -10.06 -16.93
N ASP A 234 33.90 -11.09 -16.36
CA ASP A 234 35.34 -11.24 -16.18
C ASP A 234 36.09 -10.91 -17.48
N ASP A 235 37.08 -10.02 -17.42
CA ASP A 235 38.37 -10.31 -18.04
C ASP A 235 39.50 -9.40 -17.49
N ASP A 236 40.64 -10.06 -17.33
CA ASP A 236 41.88 -9.65 -16.71
C ASP A 236 42.62 -8.46 -17.40
N GLU A 237 43.54 -7.88 -16.60
CA GLU A 237 44.80 -7.22 -17.00
C GLU A 237 44.83 -5.78 -17.56
N ASP A 238 45.50 -4.93 -16.76
CA ASP A 238 46.68 -4.10 -17.12
C ASP A 238 46.57 -2.58 -16.93
N GLU A 239 47.67 -2.04 -16.41
CA GLU A 239 47.90 -0.65 -16.02
C GLU A 239 47.89 0.31 -17.22
N GLY A 240 47.29 1.49 -17.03
CA GLY A 240 47.41 2.55 -18.03
C GLY A 240 46.75 3.87 -17.65
N ALA A 241 47.50 4.74 -16.98
CA ALA A 241 47.12 6.12 -16.73
C ALA A 241 46.79 6.88 -18.05
N GLY A 242 45.60 7.50 -18.13
CA GLY A 242 45.19 8.27 -19.31
C GLY A 242 43.98 9.17 -19.10
N GLN A 243 44.24 10.42 -18.70
CA GLN A 243 43.48 11.67 -18.94
C GLN A 243 41.95 11.61 -19.17
N ALA A 244 41.21 12.03 -18.14
CA ALA A 244 39.82 12.47 -18.26
C ALA A 244 39.74 13.83 -18.98
N ALA A 245 39.14 13.85 -20.17
CA ALA A 245 38.65 15.06 -20.82
C ALA A 245 37.17 15.22 -20.46
N GLY A 246 36.89 16.02 -19.42
CA GLY A 246 35.52 16.37 -19.03
C GLY A 246 34.82 17.18 -20.14
N LYS A 247 33.72 16.63 -20.66
CA LYS A 247 32.73 17.42 -21.40
C LYS A 247 31.99 18.28 -20.38
N ALA A 248 32.24 19.59 -20.40
CA ALA A 248 31.42 20.56 -19.72
C ALA A 248 30.02 20.55 -20.38
N THR A 249 29.04 19.99 -19.68
CA THR A 249 27.63 20.26 -19.95
C THR A 249 27.30 21.62 -19.34
N ASP A 250 26.62 22.47 -20.12
CA ASP A 250 26.15 23.79 -19.70
C ASP A 250 25.12 23.64 -18.55
N ASP A 251 25.61 23.59 -17.32
CA ASP A 251 24.81 23.69 -16.10
C ASP A 251 24.42 25.15 -15.87
N PHE A 252 23.37 25.60 -16.54
CA PHE A 252 22.60 26.73 -16.03
C PHE A 252 22.00 26.33 -14.68
N PRO A 253 22.13 27.14 -13.62
CA PRO A 253 21.45 26.87 -12.36
C PRO A 253 19.94 26.91 -12.61
N LYS A 254 19.30 25.74 -12.68
CA LYS A 254 17.84 25.66 -12.60
C LYS A 254 17.49 26.21 -11.21
N GLU A 255 16.67 27.26 -11.17
CA GLU A 255 16.17 27.81 -9.91
C GLU A 255 15.62 26.65 -9.05
N PRO A 256 16.00 26.56 -7.77
CA PRO A 256 15.54 25.46 -6.92
C PRO A 256 14.02 25.52 -6.88
N LYS A 257 13.37 24.46 -7.38
CA LYS A 257 11.92 24.36 -7.36
C LYS A 257 11.44 24.53 -5.91
N PRO A 258 10.36 25.29 -5.66
CA PRO A 258 9.85 25.48 -4.30
C PRO A 258 9.54 24.12 -3.67
N ASN A 259 10.08 23.86 -2.48
CA ASN A 259 9.73 22.66 -1.72
C ASN A 259 8.33 22.83 -1.13
N VAL A 260 7.32 22.39 -1.87
CA VAL A 260 5.90 22.43 -1.46
C VAL A 260 5.50 21.19 -0.65
N ALA A 261 6.40 20.23 -0.42
CA ALA A 261 6.06 19.01 0.31
C ALA A 261 5.58 19.31 1.74
N GLY A 262 4.49 18.65 2.15
CA GLY A 262 3.84 18.87 3.44
C GLY A 262 2.95 20.11 3.52
N LYS A 263 2.91 20.96 2.48
CA LYS A 263 2.03 22.13 2.42
C LYS A 263 0.64 21.78 1.93
N LEU A 264 -0.36 22.57 2.33
CA LEU A 264 -1.75 22.39 1.91
C LEU A 264 -1.88 22.44 0.38
N ALA A 265 -2.48 21.39 -0.18
CA ALA A 265 -2.70 21.24 -1.61
C ALA A 265 -3.58 22.35 -2.21
N SER A 266 -4.49 22.93 -1.40
CA SER A 266 -5.34 24.05 -1.82
C SER A 266 -4.54 25.32 -2.17
N LEU A 267 -3.32 25.46 -1.63
CA LEU A 267 -2.40 26.55 -1.94
C LEU A 267 -1.53 26.26 -3.17
N HIS A 268 -1.59 25.03 -3.69
CA HIS A 268 -0.76 24.52 -4.78
C HIS A 268 -1.60 23.71 -5.78
N PRO A 269 -2.61 24.30 -6.44
CA PRO A 269 -3.58 23.57 -7.28
C PRO A 269 -2.96 22.86 -8.49
N ASP A 270 -1.78 23.30 -8.94
CA ASP A 270 -1.04 22.66 -10.04
C ASP A 270 -0.24 21.43 -9.59
N TRP A 271 -0.11 21.21 -8.28
CA TRP A 271 0.63 20.08 -7.73
C TRP A 271 -0.24 18.82 -7.70
N VAL A 272 0.01 17.91 -8.64
CA VAL A 272 -0.79 16.68 -8.80
C VAL A 272 -0.61 15.71 -7.62
N ARG A 273 0.62 15.57 -7.11
CA ARG A 273 0.95 14.57 -6.08
C ARG A 273 0.47 15.04 -4.71
N THR A 274 -0.74 14.65 -4.34
CA THR A 274 -1.36 15.05 -3.08
C THR A 274 -1.95 13.87 -2.34
N ILE A 275 -2.07 13.99 -1.01
CA ILE A 275 -2.68 12.98 -0.14
C ILE A 275 -3.44 13.64 0.99
N SER A 276 -4.52 13.01 1.47
CA SER A 276 -5.12 13.44 2.74
C SER A 276 -4.18 13.19 3.93
N MET A 277 -4.29 13.98 4.99
CA MET A 277 -3.52 13.75 6.22
C MET A 277 -3.79 12.36 6.80
N LEU A 278 -5.03 11.89 6.77
CA LEU A 278 -5.36 10.53 7.23
C LEU A 278 -4.75 9.45 6.31
N GLY A 279 -4.70 9.68 4.99
CA GLY A 279 -4.04 8.78 4.05
C GLY A 279 -2.54 8.70 4.30
N GLN A 280 -1.90 9.84 4.61
CA GLN A 280 -0.49 9.88 4.98
C GLN A 280 -0.22 9.11 6.27
N ASP A 281 -1.07 9.25 7.28
CA ASP A 281 -0.99 8.44 8.50
C ASP A 281 -1.09 6.94 8.21
N ARG A 282 -2.01 6.53 7.33
CA ARG A 282 -2.12 5.13 6.90
C ARG A 282 -0.85 4.65 6.20
N ALA A 283 -0.32 5.42 5.25
CA ALA A 283 0.93 5.09 4.56
C ALA A 283 2.08 4.89 5.56
N ARG A 284 2.31 5.88 6.45
CA ARG A 284 3.37 5.84 7.45
C ARG A 284 3.20 4.68 8.43
N TRP A 285 1.97 4.36 8.82
CA TRP A 285 1.71 3.24 9.72
C TRP A 285 2.06 1.91 9.08
N TRP A 286 1.61 1.69 7.84
CA TRP A 286 1.89 0.45 7.14
C TRP A 286 3.36 0.32 6.74
N GLN A 287 4.05 1.43 6.45
CA GLN A 287 5.50 1.47 6.30
C GLN A 287 6.21 1.01 7.59
N LEU A 288 5.82 1.55 8.74
CA LEU A 288 6.36 1.10 10.02
C LEU A 288 6.06 -0.39 10.27
N GLU A 289 4.88 -0.89 9.90
CA GLU A 289 4.58 -2.32 10.02
C GLU A 289 5.42 -3.19 9.06
N ALA A 290 5.73 -2.72 7.86
CA ALA A 290 6.60 -3.42 6.91
C ALA A 290 8.03 -3.53 7.44
N THR A 291 8.62 -2.41 7.86
CA THR A 291 10.01 -2.35 8.41
C THR A 291 10.18 -3.21 9.66
N LYS A 292 9.15 -3.36 10.51
CA LYS A 292 9.17 -4.31 11.66
C LYS A 292 9.33 -5.77 11.27
N ARG A 293 9.12 -6.12 10.01
CA ARG A 293 9.16 -7.49 9.49
C ARG A 293 10.31 -7.69 8.50
N ASP A 294 11.09 -6.65 8.26
CA ASP A 294 12.26 -6.73 7.40
C ASP A 294 13.47 -7.22 8.21
N GLN A 295 14.06 -8.36 7.85
CA GLN A 295 15.19 -8.91 8.58
C GLN A 295 16.46 -8.06 8.45
N ASP A 296 16.60 -7.33 7.34
CA ASP A 296 17.77 -6.47 7.07
C ASP A 296 17.75 -5.24 7.97
N ASP A 297 16.56 -4.72 8.31
CA ASP A 297 16.36 -3.63 9.28
C ASP A 297 16.82 -3.98 10.71
N PHE A 298 17.09 -5.25 10.99
CA PHE A 298 17.54 -5.73 12.29
C PHE A 298 18.92 -6.40 12.25
N ASP A 299 19.65 -6.34 11.12
CA ASP A 299 20.93 -7.05 10.93
C ASP A 299 20.79 -8.56 11.25
N MET A 300 19.74 -9.18 10.71
CA MET A 300 19.38 -10.57 10.97
C MET A 300 19.11 -11.35 9.69
N HIS A 301 19.30 -12.66 9.75
CA HIS A 301 18.79 -13.59 8.75
C HIS A 301 18.02 -14.72 9.42
N ILE A 302 16.69 -14.73 9.24
CA ILE A 302 15.83 -15.78 9.82
C ILE A 302 15.68 -16.93 8.84
N TYR A 303 15.31 -16.61 7.59
CA TYR A 303 15.37 -17.45 6.40
C TYR A 303 15.07 -16.58 5.16
N ASN A 304 15.36 -17.10 3.96
CA ASN A 304 15.33 -16.35 2.68
C ASN A 304 14.10 -15.44 2.50
N ASP A 305 12.89 -15.99 2.62
CA ASP A 305 11.65 -15.28 2.34
C ASP A 305 10.95 -14.69 3.57
N PHE A 306 11.64 -14.59 4.71
CA PHE A 306 11.02 -14.11 5.96
C PHE A 306 10.37 -12.73 5.77
N SER A 307 11.11 -11.78 5.18
CA SER A 307 10.60 -10.42 4.90
C SER A 307 9.45 -10.46 3.88
N GLY A 308 9.51 -11.32 2.86
CA GLY A 308 8.44 -11.48 1.85
C GLY A 308 7.12 -11.91 2.49
N TYR A 309 7.13 -12.98 3.30
CA TYR A 309 5.94 -13.38 4.06
C TYR A 309 5.49 -12.32 5.07
N GLY A 310 6.43 -11.58 5.65
CA GLY A 310 6.14 -10.44 6.51
C GLY A 310 5.37 -9.33 5.80
N ARG A 311 5.78 -8.95 4.59
CA ARG A 311 5.08 -7.96 3.75
C ARG A 311 3.68 -8.46 3.37
N ILE A 312 3.52 -9.75 3.04
CA ILE A 312 2.21 -10.36 2.81
C ILE A 312 1.32 -10.25 4.08
N GLU A 313 1.86 -10.50 5.28
CA GLU A 313 1.11 -10.34 6.54
C GLU A 313 0.63 -8.89 6.74
N VAL A 314 1.43 -7.89 6.35
CA VAL A 314 1.04 -6.46 6.39
C VAL A 314 -0.09 -6.19 5.39
N ILE A 315 0.01 -6.69 4.16
CA ILE A 315 -1.06 -6.54 3.16
C ILE A 315 -2.36 -7.20 3.64
N GLU A 316 -2.28 -8.39 4.25
CA GLU A 316 -3.43 -9.05 4.86
C GLU A 316 -4.04 -8.21 5.99
N ASN A 317 -3.22 -7.53 6.82
CA ASN A 317 -3.70 -6.58 7.83
C ASN A 317 -4.41 -5.36 7.20
N ILE A 318 -3.90 -4.84 6.08
CA ILE A 318 -4.54 -3.78 5.31
C ILE A 318 -5.92 -4.23 4.81
N PHE A 319 -6.03 -5.46 4.28
CA PHE A 319 -7.33 -6.02 3.88
C PHE A 319 -8.32 -6.12 5.03
N LEU A 320 -7.86 -6.53 6.22
CA LEU A 320 -8.69 -6.59 7.41
C LEU A 320 -9.13 -5.19 7.88
N GLN A 321 -8.24 -4.21 7.82
CA GLN A 321 -8.54 -2.82 8.16
C GLN A 321 -9.59 -2.25 7.20
N PHE A 322 -9.38 -2.38 5.89
CA PHE A 322 -10.31 -1.93 4.87
C PHE A 322 -11.69 -2.58 5.02
N ASP A 323 -11.75 -3.89 5.25
CA ASP A 323 -13.01 -4.61 5.53
C ASP A 323 -13.73 -4.07 6.78
N SER A 324 -12.98 -3.71 7.82
CA SER A 324 -13.54 -3.15 9.05
C SER A 324 -14.16 -1.77 8.81
N VAL A 325 -13.51 -0.92 8.02
CA VAL A 325 -13.98 0.41 7.65
C VAL A 325 -15.22 0.30 6.76
N LEU A 326 -15.14 -0.51 5.69
CA LEU A 326 -16.23 -0.67 4.73
C LEU A 326 -17.51 -1.23 5.36
N LYS A 327 -17.40 -1.98 6.46
CA LYS A 327 -18.54 -2.54 7.21
C LYS A 327 -19.17 -1.58 8.21
N LYS A 328 -18.57 -0.41 8.48
CA LYS A 328 -19.17 0.58 9.37
C LYS A 328 -20.53 1.02 8.82
N ARG A 329 -21.51 1.16 9.72
CA ARG A 329 -22.81 1.71 9.35
C ARG A 329 -22.64 3.17 8.95
N ASN A 330 -23.15 3.54 7.78
CA ASN A 330 -23.06 4.90 7.23
C ASN A 330 -21.62 5.40 7.04
N VAL A 331 -20.71 4.49 6.65
CA VAL A 331 -19.31 4.83 6.38
C VAL A 331 -19.20 5.96 5.34
N SER A 332 -18.41 6.99 5.65
CA SER A 332 -18.13 8.08 4.70
C SER A 332 -17.02 7.70 3.73
N TYR A 333 -17.06 8.22 2.50
CA TYR A 333 -15.93 8.15 1.57
C TYR A 333 -14.65 8.73 2.19
N ARG A 334 -14.77 9.67 3.13
CA ARG A 334 -13.66 10.25 3.89
C ARG A 334 -12.99 9.28 4.86
N GLU A 335 -13.62 8.15 5.15
CA GLU A 335 -13.02 7.06 5.92
C GLU A 335 -12.48 5.95 5.01
N ILE A 336 -13.10 5.73 3.85
CA ILE A 336 -12.71 4.66 2.91
C ILE A 336 -11.48 5.06 2.11
N TRP A 337 -11.50 6.26 1.51
CA TRP A 337 -10.49 6.71 0.58
C TRP A 337 -9.08 6.77 1.20
N PRO A 338 -8.90 7.27 2.44
CA PRO A 338 -7.59 7.26 3.08
C PRO A 338 -6.95 5.88 3.24
N GLU A 339 -7.74 4.81 3.35
CA GLU A 339 -7.22 3.44 3.38
C GLU A 339 -6.65 3.04 2.00
N VAL A 340 -7.24 3.52 0.90
CA VAL A 340 -6.75 3.30 -0.47
C VAL A 340 -5.52 4.16 -0.78
N GLU A 341 -5.53 5.43 -0.36
CA GLU A 341 -4.41 6.35 -0.51
C GLU A 341 -3.16 5.84 0.21
N GLY A 342 -3.33 5.50 1.49
CA GLY A 342 -2.24 5.02 2.32
C GLY A 342 -1.66 3.71 1.79
N PHE A 343 -2.53 2.83 1.29
CA PHE A 343 -2.10 1.58 0.69
C PHE A 343 -1.33 1.80 -0.62
N ALA A 344 -1.76 2.76 -1.47
CA ALA A 344 -1.06 3.08 -2.71
C ALA A 344 0.38 3.51 -2.43
N LEU A 345 0.58 4.44 -1.50
CA LEU A 345 1.92 4.97 -1.19
C LEU A 345 2.85 3.93 -0.55
N VAL A 346 2.34 3.10 0.36
CA VAL A 346 3.17 2.08 1.00
C VAL A 346 3.50 0.93 0.03
N MET A 347 2.61 0.64 -0.93
CA MET A 347 2.88 -0.36 -1.96
C MET A 347 4.14 -0.01 -2.75
N HIS A 348 4.22 1.24 -3.23
CA HIS A 348 5.34 1.79 -4.01
C HIS A 348 6.65 1.98 -3.26
N SER A 349 6.70 1.76 -1.95
CA SER A 349 7.88 2.11 -1.16
C SER A 349 8.42 0.99 -0.26
N HIS A 350 7.57 0.11 0.25
CA HIS A 350 8.00 -0.89 1.25
C HIS A 350 7.35 -2.27 1.10
N LEU A 351 6.28 -2.38 0.31
CA LEU A 351 5.54 -3.65 0.18
C LEU A 351 5.76 -4.34 -1.15
N ASP A 352 5.98 -3.64 -2.26
CA ASP A 352 6.17 -4.16 -3.63
C ASP A 352 6.98 -5.47 -3.72
N SER A 353 8.11 -5.55 -3.03
CA SER A 353 9.01 -6.71 -2.98
C SER A 353 8.38 -7.98 -2.39
N PHE A 354 7.13 -7.94 -1.89
CA PHE A 354 6.36 -9.16 -1.57
C PHE A 354 6.21 -10.07 -2.80
N ILE A 355 6.21 -9.50 -4.01
CA ILE A 355 6.12 -10.26 -5.27
C ILE A 355 7.30 -11.21 -5.47
N MET A 356 8.44 -10.93 -4.82
CA MET A 356 9.65 -11.75 -4.88
C MET A 356 9.64 -12.92 -3.89
N CYS A 357 8.55 -13.11 -3.13
CA CYS A 357 8.39 -14.25 -2.23
C CYS A 357 8.32 -15.56 -3.01
N ASP A 358 8.91 -16.63 -2.44
CA ASP A 358 8.90 -17.98 -3.02
C ASP A 358 7.50 -18.62 -3.25
N ASP A 359 6.44 -18.10 -2.60
CA ASP A 359 5.04 -18.51 -2.82
C ASP A 359 4.34 -17.61 -3.85
N GLY A 360 4.81 -17.67 -5.10
CA GLY A 360 4.23 -16.90 -6.21
C GLY A 360 2.72 -17.12 -6.41
N ALA A 361 2.21 -18.32 -6.07
CA ALA A 361 0.78 -18.60 -6.12
C ALA A 361 -0.01 -17.77 -5.09
N LYS A 362 0.50 -17.64 -3.85
CA LYS A 362 -0.09 -16.74 -2.86
C LYS A 362 0.06 -15.29 -3.27
N CYS A 363 1.22 -14.87 -3.79
CA CYS A 363 1.44 -13.51 -4.28
C CYS A 363 0.40 -13.12 -5.34
N GLY A 364 0.14 -13.98 -6.32
CA GLY A 364 -0.86 -13.72 -7.35
C GLY A 364 -2.27 -13.55 -6.81
N VAL A 365 -2.67 -14.32 -5.78
CA VAL A 365 -3.96 -14.12 -5.12
C VAL A 365 -3.99 -12.85 -4.26
N VAL A 366 -2.86 -12.44 -3.69
CA VAL A 366 -2.75 -11.14 -3.00
C VAL A 366 -2.95 -10.00 -4.00
N VAL A 367 -2.33 -10.06 -5.18
CA VAL A 367 -2.55 -9.11 -6.29
C VAL A 367 -4.03 -9.06 -6.70
N GLU A 368 -4.68 -10.22 -6.88
CA GLU A 368 -6.11 -10.28 -7.18
C GLU A 368 -6.97 -9.60 -6.09
N MET A 369 -6.60 -9.79 -4.81
CA MET A 369 -7.28 -9.16 -3.67
C MET A 369 -7.09 -7.64 -3.64
N VAL A 370 -5.94 -7.11 -4.06
CA VAL A 370 -5.75 -5.66 -4.25
C VAL A 370 -6.74 -5.14 -5.28
N GLY A 371 -6.87 -5.80 -6.44
CA GLY A 371 -7.86 -5.45 -7.45
C GLY A 371 -9.29 -5.43 -6.91
N HIS A 372 -9.67 -6.43 -6.10
CA HIS A 372 -11.00 -6.47 -5.48
C HIS A 372 -11.22 -5.36 -4.44
N LEU A 373 -10.18 -4.97 -3.69
CA LEU A 373 -10.23 -3.84 -2.77
C LEU A 373 -10.50 -2.54 -3.54
N LEU A 374 -9.78 -2.31 -4.64
CA LEU A 374 -9.93 -1.12 -5.47
C LEU A 374 -11.32 -1.03 -6.11
N VAL A 375 -11.81 -2.11 -6.70
CA VAL A 375 -13.17 -2.16 -7.27
C VAL A 375 -14.22 -1.88 -6.19
N ALA A 376 -14.06 -2.45 -5.00
CA ALA A 376 -14.98 -2.21 -3.89
C ALA A 376 -14.96 -0.77 -3.38
N ALA A 377 -13.78 -0.15 -3.32
CA ALA A 377 -13.62 1.26 -2.98
C ALA A 377 -14.30 2.16 -4.01
N VAL A 378 -14.02 1.95 -5.31
CA VAL A 378 -14.67 2.70 -6.40
C VAL A 378 -16.20 2.54 -6.36
N ASP A 379 -16.71 1.32 -6.17
CA ASP A 379 -18.15 1.08 -6.02
C ASP A 379 -18.74 1.84 -4.83
N ALA A 380 -18.02 1.94 -3.70
CA ALA A 380 -18.46 2.72 -2.55
C ALA A 380 -18.47 4.22 -2.85
N LEU A 381 -17.46 4.74 -3.54
CA LEU A 381 -17.41 6.15 -3.99
C LEU A 381 -18.53 6.48 -4.96
N LYS A 382 -18.83 5.58 -5.93
CA LYS A 382 -19.96 5.71 -6.87
C LYS A 382 -21.30 5.79 -6.14
N LYS A 383 -21.52 4.92 -5.14
CA LYS A 383 -22.74 4.93 -4.31
C LYS A 383 -22.91 6.21 -3.51
N GLN A 384 -21.81 6.86 -3.14
CA GLN A 384 -21.81 8.15 -2.42
C GLN A 384 -21.79 9.36 -3.36
N GLY A 385 -21.80 9.16 -4.69
CA GLY A 385 -21.85 10.24 -5.66
C GLY A 385 -20.56 11.06 -5.80
N VAL A 386 -19.42 10.55 -5.30
CA VAL A 386 -18.13 11.26 -5.30
C VAL A 386 -17.13 10.69 -6.30
N PHE A 387 -17.46 9.63 -7.03
CA PHE A 387 -16.61 9.11 -8.11
C PHE A 387 -16.97 9.78 -9.44
N LYS A 388 -16.44 10.99 -9.66
CA LYS A 388 -16.76 11.90 -10.78
C LYS A 388 -15.62 12.91 -10.99
N PRO A 389 -15.52 13.62 -12.14
CA PRO A 389 -14.46 14.60 -12.42
C PRO A 389 -14.35 15.73 -11.40
N ASP A 390 -15.48 16.23 -10.93
CA ASP A 390 -15.62 17.33 -9.96
C ASP A 390 -15.80 16.78 -8.53
N SER A 391 -15.03 15.74 -8.20
CA SER A 391 -15.09 15.10 -6.89
C SER A 391 -14.56 16.01 -5.77
N ASP A 392 -15.12 15.84 -4.57
CA ASP A 392 -14.56 16.37 -3.31
C ASP A 392 -13.24 15.68 -2.90
N ILE A 393 -12.76 14.70 -3.69
CA ILE A 393 -11.51 13.97 -3.50
C ILE A 393 -10.48 14.52 -4.52
N PRO A 394 -9.63 15.50 -4.13
CA PRO A 394 -8.78 16.22 -5.07
C PRO A 394 -7.75 15.33 -5.77
N ASN A 395 -7.30 14.27 -5.12
CA ASN A 395 -6.26 13.37 -5.62
C ASN A 395 -6.80 12.08 -6.26
N LEU A 396 -8.12 12.00 -6.53
CA LEU A 396 -8.76 10.80 -7.06
C LEU A 396 -8.04 10.26 -8.30
N GLY A 397 -7.76 11.14 -9.28
CA GLY A 397 -7.06 10.78 -10.51
C GLY A 397 -5.60 10.38 -10.30
N PHE A 398 -4.93 10.95 -9.29
CA PHE A 398 -3.53 10.63 -8.98
C PHE A 398 -3.37 9.26 -8.35
N ILE A 399 -4.18 8.94 -7.34
CA ILE A 399 -4.10 7.64 -6.65
C ILE A 399 -4.51 6.49 -7.57
N LEU A 400 -5.54 6.68 -8.40
CA LEU A 400 -5.90 5.67 -9.41
C LEU A 400 -4.80 5.49 -10.44
N ALA A 401 -4.18 6.58 -10.90
CA ALA A 401 -3.02 6.51 -11.78
C ALA A 401 -1.90 5.66 -11.16
N THR A 402 -1.55 5.92 -9.89
CA THR A 402 -0.53 5.17 -9.13
C THR A 402 -0.84 3.67 -9.03
N TRP A 403 -2.11 3.29 -8.87
CA TRP A 403 -2.50 1.87 -8.86
C TRP A 403 -2.44 1.23 -10.24
N LEU A 404 -2.86 1.94 -11.29
CA LEU A 404 -2.83 1.44 -12.66
C LEU A 404 -1.41 1.20 -13.14
N GLU A 405 -0.48 2.11 -12.84
CA GLU A 405 0.92 1.95 -13.19
C GLU A 405 1.56 0.76 -12.47
N TRP A 406 1.35 0.62 -11.16
CA TRP A 406 1.83 -0.55 -10.42
C TRP A 406 1.24 -1.85 -10.97
N GLY A 407 -0.09 -1.90 -11.13
CA GLY A 407 -0.77 -3.11 -11.56
C GLY A 407 -0.41 -3.54 -12.97
N TYR A 408 -0.19 -2.58 -13.88
CA TYR A 408 0.22 -2.85 -15.26
C TYR A 408 1.67 -3.35 -15.33
N GLY A 409 2.56 -2.80 -14.50
CA GLY A 409 3.95 -3.25 -14.42
C GLY A 409 4.12 -4.67 -13.85
N LEU A 410 3.09 -5.29 -13.26
CA LEU A 410 3.18 -6.65 -12.72
C LEU A 410 3.33 -7.72 -13.80
N ASP A 411 2.96 -7.44 -15.06
CA ASP A 411 3.12 -8.40 -16.15
C ASP A 411 4.62 -8.72 -16.37
N ASP A 412 5.53 -7.76 -16.15
CA ASP A 412 6.98 -7.94 -16.22
C ASP A 412 7.52 -8.90 -15.14
N TYR A 413 6.77 -9.08 -14.05
CA TYR A 413 7.08 -10.01 -12.96
C TYR A 413 6.41 -11.38 -13.12
N GLY A 414 5.78 -11.64 -14.27
CA GLY A 414 5.19 -12.94 -14.61
C GLY A 414 3.84 -13.21 -13.95
N PHE A 415 3.15 -12.18 -13.44
CA PHE A 415 1.74 -12.30 -13.08
C PHE A 415 0.90 -12.38 -14.36
N ASP A 416 -0.11 -13.25 -14.38
CA ASP A 416 -0.96 -13.41 -15.57
C ASP A 416 -2.11 -12.40 -15.60
N ASP A 417 -2.71 -12.20 -16.79
CA ASP A 417 -3.94 -11.42 -16.99
C ASP A 417 -5.03 -11.82 -15.95
N GLY A 418 -5.06 -13.10 -15.58
CA GLY A 418 -5.89 -13.68 -14.52
C GLY A 418 -5.84 -12.91 -13.19
N GLN A 419 -4.68 -12.36 -12.83
CA GLN A 419 -4.40 -11.67 -11.57
C GLN A 419 -4.38 -10.14 -11.73
N THR A 420 -3.97 -9.61 -12.89
CA THR A 420 -3.75 -8.17 -13.14
C THR A 420 -4.88 -7.47 -13.92
N ASP A 421 -5.83 -8.21 -14.52
CA ASP A 421 -6.93 -7.65 -15.34
C ASP A 421 -7.79 -6.56 -14.65
N TRP A 422 -7.71 -6.44 -13.31
CA TRP A 422 -8.42 -5.37 -12.60
C TRP A 422 -7.93 -3.99 -13.03
N VAL A 423 -6.71 -3.88 -13.56
CA VAL A 423 -6.16 -2.64 -14.15
C VAL A 423 -7.10 -2.12 -15.23
N TYR A 424 -7.46 -2.94 -16.21
CA TYR A 424 -8.40 -2.58 -17.27
C TYR A 424 -9.77 -2.17 -16.69
N ARG A 425 -10.25 -2.89 -15.67
CA ARG A 425 -11.53 -2.56 -15.05
C ARG A 425 -11.52 -1.22 -14.34
N ILE A 426 -10.46 -0.89 -13.61
CA ILE A 426 -10.32 0.39 -12.91
C ILE A 426 -10.17 1.52 -13.93
N PHE A 427 -9.42 1.30 -15.00
CA PHE A 427 -9.26 2.25 -16.10
C PHE A 427 -10.61 2.57 -16.76
N GLU A 428 -11.39 1.55 -17.13
CA GLU A 428 -12.73 1.71 -17.67
C GLU A 428 -13.67 2.46 -16.72
N LEU A 429 -13.64 2.13 -15.43
CA LEU A 429 -14.46 2.82 -14.44
C LEU A 429 -14.10 4.31 -14.37
N ALA A 430 -12.82 4.66 -14.42
CA ALA A 430 -12.38 6.04 -14.45
C ALA A 430 -12.83 6.77 -15.73
N GLU A 431 -12.70 6.15 -16.91
CA GLU A 431 -13.17 6.70 -18.18
C GLU A 431 -14.70 6.89 -18.18
N GLU A 432 -15.48 5.87 -17.77
CA GLU A 432 -16.94 5.92 -17.64
C GLU A 432 -17.39 7.07 -16.74
N ALA A 433 -16.66 7.33 -15.65
CA ALA A 433 -16.97 8.37 -14.69
C ALA A 433 -16.43 9.74 -15.11
N GLY A 434 -15.61 9.83 -16.17
CA GLY A 434 -14.94 11.06 -16.58
C GLY A 434 -13.83 11.52 -15.62
N VAL A 435 -13.29 10.63 -14.78
CA VAL A 435 -12.20 10.95 -13.85
C VAL A 435 -10.91 11.14 -14.65
N ILE A 436 -10.28 12.31 -14.50
CA ILE A 436 -9.02 12.62 -15.18
C ILE A 436 -7.86 11.95 -14.43
N LEU A 437 -7.29 10.89 -15.00
CA LEU A 437 -6.10 10.23 -14.48
C LEU A 437 -4.87 11.12 -14.70
N ARG A 438 -4.12 11.39 -13.62
CA ARG A 438 -2.92 12.24 -13.67
C ARG A 438 -1.83 11.64 -12.78
N GLY A 439 -0.79 11.07 -13.36
CA GLY A 439 0.38 10.63 -12.61
C GLY A 439 1.56 11.60 -12.73
N TRP A 440 2.66 11.24 -12.08
CA TRP A 440 3.92 11.98 -12.14
C TRP A 440 5.10 11.00 -12.22
N PRO A 441 6.04 11.16 -13.17
CA PRO A 441 6.05 12.17 -14.25
C PRO A 441 4.89 11.99 -15.26
N ALA A 442 4.37 13.09 -15.81
CA ALA A 442 3.15 13.05 -16.62
C ALA A 442 3.32 12.19 -17.89
N GLU A 443 4.50 12.24 -18.50
CA GLU A 443 4.84 11.53 -19.72
C GLU A 443 4.87 10.01 -19.51
N LYS A 444 5.40 9.55 -18.37
CA LYS A 444 5.44 8.12 -18.01
C LYS A 444 4.02 7.55 -17.92
N TYR A 445 3.15 8.22 -17.18
CA TYR A 445 1.78 7.76 -16.98
C TYR A 445 0.93 7.86 -18.25
N ALA A 446 1.15 8.89 -19.08
CA ALA A 446 0.47 9.00 -20.36
C ALA A 446 0.78 7.80 -21.28
N LYS A 447 2.03 7.32 -21.29
CA LYS A 447 2.41 6.09 -22.01
C LYS A 447 1.69 4.87 -21.45
N VAL A 448 1.74 4.67 -20.12
CA VAL A 448 1.05 3.55 -19.45
C VAL A 448 -0.44 3.52 -19.81
N PHE A 449 -1.13 4.66 -19.78
CA PHE A 449 -2.56 4.72 -20.11
C PHE A 449 -2.85 4.46 -21.58
N ALA A 450 -1.97 4.90 -22.49
CA ALA A 450 -2.10 4.58 -23.90
C ALA A 450 -1.99 3.07 -24.12
N THR A 451 -1.01 2.42 -23.49
CA THR A 451 -0.83 0.97 -23.61
C THR A 451 -1.97 0.18 -22.99
N ILE A 452 -2.42 0.54 -21.77
CA ILE A 452 -3.61 -0.08 -21.15
C ILE A 452 -4.83 0.02 -22.08
N LYS A 453 -5.00 1.15 -22.77
CA LYS A 453 -6.12 1.38 -23.68
C LYS A 453 -6.01 0.55 -24.96
N GLU A 454 -4.81 0.39 -25.50
CA GLU A 454 -4.53 -0.44 -26.67
C GLU A 454 -4.70 -1.93 -26.35
N ASP A 455 -4.24 -2.37 -25.17
CA ASP A 455 -4.31 -3.77 -24.73
C ASP A 455 -5.71 -4.19 -24.24
N ASN A 456 -6.63 -3.23 -24.04
CA ASN A 456 -8.00 -3.49 -23.62
C ASN A 456 -8.86 -4.06 -24.76
N ASP A 457 -8.51 -5.24 -25.26
CA ASP A 457 -9.23 -6.02 -26.29
C ASP A 457 -10.55 -6.66 -25.77
N GLY A 458 -11.25 -5.98 -24.86
CA GLY A 458 -12.40 -6.55 -24.15
C GLY A 458 -12.00 -7.61 -23.12
N LYS A 459 -10.74 -7.58 -22.68
CA LYS A 459 -10.21 -8.40 -21.57
C LYS A 459 -10.96 -8.12 -20.26
N SER A 460 -11.46 -6.89 -20.08
CA SER A 460 -12.32 -6.52 -18.96
C SER A 460 -13.78 -6.91 -19.23
N ALA A 461 -14.36 -7.71 -18.34
CA ALA A 461 -15.66 -7.38 -17.74
C ALA A 461 -16.19 -8.47 -16.83
N SER A 462 -15.96 -9.77 -17.09
CA SER A 462 -16.81 -10.80 -16.46
C SER A 462 -16.46 -11.10 -15.00
N LYS A 463 -15.16 -11.21 -14.65
CA LYS A 463 -14.72 -11.59 -13.29
C LYS A 463 -14.70 -10.41 -12.32
N TRP A 464 -14.47 -9.20 -12.83
CA TRP A 464 -14.43 -7.95 -12.06
C TRP A 464 -15.76 -7.19 -12.02
N LYS A 465 -16.86 -7.85 -12.39
CA LYS A 465 -18.21 -7.38 -12.04
C LYS A 465 -18.32 -7.23 -10.52
N PRO A 466 -19.28 -6.42 -10.01
CA PRO A 466 -19.46 -6.22 -8.57
C PRO A 466 -19.67 -7.55 -7.83
N THR A 467 -18.59 -8.19 -7.42
CA THR A 467 -18.58 -9.28 -6.47
C THR A 467 -18.31 -8.65 -5.12
N THR A 468 -19.14 -8.98 -4.14
CA THR A 468 -19.05 -8.38 -2.81
C THR A 468 -17.67 -8.68 -2.21
N TRP A 469 -16.86 -7.64 -1.96
CA TRP A 469 -15.56 -7.69 -1.27
C TRP A 469 -15.53 -8.74 -0.14
N SER A 470 -16.57 -8.76 0.70
CA SER A 470 -16.70 -9.71 1.80
C SER A 470 -16.68 -11.19 1.37
N THR A 471 -17.21 -11.52 0.19
CA THR A 471 -17.14 -12.87 -0.38
C THR A 471 -15.71 -13.22 -0.79
N ARG A 472 -15.00 -12.30 -1.46
CA ARG A 472 -13.61 -12.49 -1.88
C ARG A 472 -12.68 -12.64 -0.68
N LEU A 473 -12.81 -11.75 0.30
CA LEU A 473 -12.07 -11.83 1.55
C LEU A 473 -12.39 -13.11 2.34
N LYS A 474 -13.64 -13.59 2.34
CA LYS A 474 -14.01 -14.86 2.97
C LYS A 474 -13.36 -16.05 2.26
N SER A 475 -13.35 -16.06 0.93
CA SER A 475 -12.66 -17.09 0.15
C SER A 475 -11.17 -17.09 0.41
N TYR A 476 -10.55 -15.90 0.43
CA TYR A 476 -9.13 -15.73 0.78
C TYR A 476 -8.83 -16.29 2.18
N LYS A 477 -9.60 -15.89 3.20
CA LYS A 477 -9.49 -16.43 4.56
C LYS A 477 -9.64 -17.94 4.61
N THR A 478 -10.60 -18.51 3.89
CA THR A 478 -10.81 -19.96 3.87
C THR A 478 -9.59 -20.71 3.33
N ARG A 479 -8.83 -20.09 2.41
CA ARG A 479 -7.69 -20.70 1.73
C ARG A 479 -6.37 -20.49 2.48
N TYR A 480 -6.15 -19.30 3.04
CA TYR A 480 -4.86 -18.87 3.57
C TYR A 480 -4.83 -18.58 5.06
N ALA A 481 -5.96 -18.67 5.77
CA ALA A 481 -5.92 -18.51 7.22
C ALA A 481 -5.09 -19.63 7.86
N THR A 482 -4.11 -19.25 8.67
CA THR A 482 -3.22 -20.18 9.38
C THR A 482 -3.35 -20.00 10.89
N GLY A 483 -2.71 -20.90 11.67
CA GLY A 483 -2.68 -20.85 13.12
C GLY A 483 -3.71 -21.73 13.83
N ARG A 484 -3.69 -21.70 15.18
CA ARG A 484 -4.65 -22.44 16.01
C ARG A 484 -6.03 -21.80 15.93
N ALA A 485 -7.07 -22.64 15.90
CA ALA A 485 -8.44 -22.20 15.75
C ALA A 485 -8.83 -21.04 16.73
N PRO A 486 -9.47 -19.96 16.24
CA PRO A 486 -9.83 -19.73 14.85
C PRO A 486 -8.60 -19.33 13.99
N ALA A 487 -8.42 -20.02 12.86
CA ALA A 487 -7.40 -19.66 11.89
C ALA A 487 -7.66 -18.23 11.39
N ARG A 488 -6.59 -17.44 11.20
CA ARG A 488 -6.68 -16.05 10.76
C ARG A 488 -5.65 -15.75 9.67
N ILE A 489 -5.97 -14.75 8.86
CA ILE A 489 -4.99 -14.05 8.01
C ILE A 489 -4.46 -12.85 8.80
N GLY A 490 -3.34 -12.30 8.36
CA GLY A 490 -2.67 -11.18 9.01
C GLY A 490 -2.18 -11.54 10.42
N GLY A 491 -1.93 -10.49 11.20
CA GLY A 491 -1.40 -10.57 12.55
C GLY A 491 0.02 -10.04 12.63
N ASP A 492 0.83 -10.72 13.43
CA ASP A 492 2.13 -10.26 13.91
C ASP A 492 3.15 -11.40 14.04
N ASN A 493 2.98 -12.49 13.30
CA ASN A 493 3.86 -13.65 13.37
C ASN A 493 5.27 -13.31 12.86
N TYR A 494 5.35 -12.34 11.94
CA TYR A 494 6.59 -11.88 11.32
C TYR A 494 7.17 -10.64 11.99
N ASP A 495 6.48 -10.05 12.96
CA ASP A 495 6.94 -8.86 13.67
C ASP A 495 8.18 -9.17 14.53
N ILE A 496 9.35 -8.73 14.07
CA ILE A 496 10.65 -8.94 14.73
C ILE A 496 10.71 -8.19 16.07
N THR A 497 9.96 -7.09 16.21
CA THR A 497 9.92 -6.31 17.45
C THR A 497 9.25 -7.06 18.60
N LYS A 498 8.43 -8.07 18.28
CA LYS A 498 7.77 -8.94 19.26
C LYS A 498 8.59 -10.17 19.65
N LYS A 499 9.66 -10.49 18.91
CA LYS A 499 10.58 -11.58 19.29
C LYS A 499 11.31 -11.21 20.59
N SER A 500 11.66 -12.20 21.39
CA SER A 500 12.53 -11.96 22.54
C SER A 500 13.95 -11.58 22.10
N ALA A 501 14.71 -10.91 22.97
CA ALA A 501 16.11 -10.61 22.69
C ALA A 501 16.95 -11.88 22.44
N GLN A 502 16.62 -12.98 23.12
CA GLN A 502 17.25 -14.28 22.93
C GLN A 502 16.93 -14.88 21.56
N GLU A 503 15.69 -14.74 21.09
CA GLU A 503 15.32 -15.19 19.74
C GLU A 503 16.00 -14.36 18.66
N ARG A 504 16.00 -13.02 18.79
CA ARG A 504 16.70 -12.17 17.82
C ARG A 504 18.19 -12.50 17.72
N LYS A 505 18.86 -12.70 18.86
CA LYS A 505 20.29 -13.04 18.88
C LYS A 505 20.61 -14.36 18.15
N LYS A 506 19.67 -15.30 18.02
CA LYS A 506 19.92 -16.56 17.28
C LYS A 506 20.08 -16.35 15.78
N TYR A 507 19.52 -15.28 15.25
CA TYR A 507 19.49 -14.98 13.82
C TYR A 507 20.32 -13.74 13.46
N SER A 508 20.95 -13.09 14.44
CA SER A 508 21.76 -11.90 14.22
C SER A 508 23.10 -12.27 13.56
N PHE A 509 23.62 -11.37 12.72
CA PHE A 509 24.95 -11.51 12.13
C PHE A 509 26.11 -11.31 13.13
N ALA A 510 25.82 -10.86 14.36
CA ALA A 510 26.79 -10.47 15.39
C ALA A 510 27.11 -11.54 16.45
#